data_AF-A0A940TEQ8-F1
#
_entry.id   AF-A0A940TEQ8-F1
#
_cell.length_a   1.000
_cell.length_b   1.000
_cell.length_c   1.000
_cell.angle_alpha   90.00
_cell.angle_beta   90.00
_cell.angle_gamma   90.00
#
_symmetry.space_group_name_H-M   'P 1'
#
loop_
_entity.id
_entity.type
_entity.pdbx_description
1 polymer ?
#
loop_
_entity_poly.entity_id
_entity_poly.type
_entity_poly.pdbx_seq_one_letter_code
_entity_poly.pdbx_strand_id
1 'polypeptide(L)' 'MTIQDLQTRLFELDIPHYYYNICGSGDDEEQRICLMNENGKWVVYYSEDGDRMEVSEYADESQACEDCLSRLSN' A
#
# COMPACT_ATOMS: atom_id res chain seq x y z
N MET A 1 12.92 -1.41 -3.10
CA MET A 1 12.00 -2.50 -3.51
C MET A 1 11.14 -2.05 -4.69
N THR A 2 10.73 -2.94 -5.58
CA THR A 2 9.73 -2.60 -6.63
C THR A 2 8.33 -3.05 -6.21
N ILE A 3 7.29 -2.59 -6.90
CA ILE A 3 5.92 -3.12 -6.67
C ILE A 3 5.87 -4.65 -6.85
N GLN A 4 6.64 -5.22 -7.77
CA GLN A 4 6.68 -6.68 -7.96
C GLN A 4 7.28 -7.41 -6.76
N ASP A 5 8.37 -6.88 -6.19
CA ASP A 5 8.95 -7.40 -4.94
C ASP A 5 7.94 -7.30 -3.79
N LEU A 6 7.21 -6.18 -3.69
CA LEU A 6 6.16 -5.99 -2.70
C LEU A 6 5.07 -7.05 -2.85
N GLN A 7 4.53 -7.23 -4.05
CA GLN A 7 3.51 -8.25 -4.31
C GLN A 7 4.00 -9.66 -3.99
N THR A 8 5.26 -9.97 -4.28
CA THR A 8 5.87 -11.25 -3.94
C THR A 8 5.94 -11.45 -2.43
N ARG A 9 6.42 -10.45 -1.69
CA ARG A 9 6.47 -10.47 -0.22
C ARG A 9 5.09 -10.63 0.40
N LEU A 10 4.09 -9.90 -0.09
CA LEU A 10 2.71 -9.99 0.40
C LEU A 10 2.13 -11.38 0.15
N PHE A 11 2.43 -11.98 -1.00
CA PHE A 11 2.05 -13.35 -1.32
C PHE A 11 2.76 -14.36 -0.39
N GLU A 12 4.06 -14.19 -0.12
CA GLU A 12 4.81 -15.04 0.81
C GLU A 12 4.30 -14.94 2.25
N LEU A 13 3.78 -13.77 2.65
CA LEU A 13 3.18 -13.51 3.95
C LEU A 13 1.72 -13.99 4.06
N ASP A 14 1.16 -14.57 2.98
CA ASP A 14 -0.25 -14.96 2.88
C ASP A 14 -1.21 -13.77 3.13
N ILE A 15 -0.77 -12.55 2.81
CA ILE A 15 -1.58 -11.35 2.99
C ILE A 15 -2.61 -11.29 1.87
N PRO A 16 -3.90 -11.23 2.21
CA PRO A 16 -4.94 -11.22 1.19
C PRO A 16 -4.90 -9.94 0.36
N HIS A 17 -5.17 -10.08 -0.95
CA HIS A 17 -5.24 -8.93 -1.87
C HIS A 17 -6.33 -7.90 -1.52
N TYR A 18 -7.26 -8.23 -0.63
CA TYR A 18 -8.26 -7.30 -0.12
C TYR A 18 -7.75 -6.42 1.03
N TYR A 19 -6.58 -6.70 1.62
CA TYR A 19 -5.98 -5.90 2.70
C TYR A 19 -5.13 -4.72 2.20
N TYR A 20 -4.82 -4.70 0.90
CA TYR A 20 -3.98 -3.66 0.30
C TYR A 20 -4.51 -3.26 -1.07
N ASN A 21 -4.32 -2.00 -1.44
CA ASN A 21 -4.71 -1.47 -2.72
C ASN A 21 -3.51 -0.78 -3.38
N ILE A 22 -2.83 -1.52 -4.26
CA ILE A 22 -1.70 -0.98 -5.02
C ILE A 22 -2.25 -0.44 -6.34
N CYS A 23 -2.00 0.85 -6.60
CA CYS A 23 -2.36 1.55 -7.82
C CYS A 23 -3.87 1.60 -8.11
N GLY A 24 -4.70 1.75 -7.06
CA GLY A 24 -6.13 2.04 -7.21
C GLY A 24 -6.99 0.91 -7.79
N SER A 25 -6.53 -0.34 -7.70
CA SER A 25 -7.21 -1.51 -8.26
C SER A 25 -8.07 -2.28 -7.23
N GLY A 26 -8.72 -1.58 -6.30
CA GLY A 26 -9.54 -2.22 -5.25
C GLY A 26 -10.79 -1.41 -4.89
N ASP A 27 -11.91 -2.12 -4.73
CA ASP A 27 -13.21 -1.60 -4.28
C ASP A 27 -13.16 -1.08 -2.82
N ASP A 28 -14.02 -0.13 -2.48
CA ASP A 28 -14.22 0.43 -1.13
C ASP A 28 -14.77 -0.62 -0.14
N GLU A 29 -13.94 -1.47 0.49
CA GLU A 29 -14.39 -2.18 1.69
C GLU A 29 -13.33 -2.22 2.82
N GLU A 30 -13.82 -1.76 3.98
CA GLU A 30 -13.38 -1.91 5.38
C GLU A 30 -12.02 -1.31 5.79
N GLN A 31 -10.88 -1.96 5.51
CA GLN A 31 -9.56 -1.55 6.03
C GLN A 31 -8.42 -1.94 5.09
N ARG A 32 -7.75 -0.97 4.46
CA ARG A 32 -6.72 -1.27 3.42
C ARG A 32 -5.56 -0.30 3.45
N ILE A 33 -4.35 -0.83 3.26
CA ILE A 33 -3.17 -0.02 2.96
C ILE A 33 -3.14 0.25 1.46
N CYS A 34 -3.31 1.51 1.10
CA CYS A 34 -3.34 1.98 -0.27
C CYS A 34 -1.99 2.58 -0.65
N LEU A 35 -1.46 2.21 -1.81
CA LEU A 35 -0.25 2.77 -2.41
C LEU A 35 -0.59 3.29 -3.80
N MET A 36 -0.43 4.59 -4.03
CA MET A 36 -0.75 5.23 -5.31
C MET A 36 0.38 6.14 -5.77
N ASN A 37 0.58 6.26 -7.09
CA ASN A 37 1.48 7.27 -7.64
C ASN A 37 0.66 8.50 -8.06
N GLU A 38 0.80 9.60 -7.33
CA GLU A 38 0.23 10.89 -7.69
C GLU A 38 1.34 11.81 -8.22
N ASN A 39 1.24 12.17 -9.49
CA ASN A 39 2.08 13.20 -10.11
C ASN A 39 3.60 12.94 -9.96
N GLY A 40 4.02 11.66 -10.01
CA GLY A 40 5.41 11.23 -9.85
C GLY A 40 5.86 11.06 -8.40
N LYS A 41 4.96 11.22 -7.42
CA LYS A 41 5.20 10.89 -6.02
C LYS A 41 4.39 9.67 -5.62
N TRP A 42 4.95 8.84 -4.77
CA TRP A 42 4.27 7.69 -4.21
C TRP A 42 3.63 8.05 -2.88
N VAL A 43 2.33 7.87 -2.77
CA VAL A 43 1.54 8.15 -1.58
C VAL A 43 1.07 6.83 -1.02
N VAL A 44 1.43 6.55 0.23
CA VAL A 44 0.95 5.41 1.02
C VAL A 44 0.02 5.94 2.08
N TYR A 45 -1.19 5.41 2.16
CA TYR A 45 -2.14 5.79 3.20
C TYR A 45 -2.91 4.57 3.64
N TYR A 46 -3.33 4.58 4.90
CA TYR A 46 -4.23 3.60 5.43
C TYR A 46 -5.66 4.13 5.30
N SER A 47 -6.58 3.32 4.80
CA SER A 47 -7.99 3.67 4.70
C SER A 47 -8.80 2.75 5.61
N GLU A 48 -9.55 3.32 6.54
CA GLU A 48 -10.41 2.60 7.48
C GLU A 48 -11.75 3.34 7.61
N ASP A 49 -12.88 2.65 7.39
CA ASP A 49 -14.23 3.22 7.48
C ASP A 49 -14.45 4.49 6.62
N GLY A 50 -13.75 4.59 5.48
CA GLY A 50 -13.78 5.76 4.60
C GLY A 50 -12.92 6.95 5.05
N ASP A 51 -12.24 6.85 6.20
CA ASP A 51 -11.26 7.82 6.65
C ASP A 51 -9.85 7.44 6.19
N ARG A 52 -9.05 8.43 5.76
CA ARG A 52 -7.66 8.22 5.33
C ARG A 52 -6.74 8.60 6.48
N MET A 53 -6.12 7.59 7.07
CA MET A 53 -5.18 7.74 8.16
C MET A 53 -3.75 7.48 7.70
N GLU A 54 -2.79 8.02 8.47
CA GLU A 54 -1.37 7.77 8.31
C GLU A 54 -0.84 7.92 6.86
N VAL A 55 -1.21 9.03 6.22
CA VAL A 55 -0.76 9.38 4.87
C VAL A 55 0.73 9.72 4.89
N SER A 56 1.49 9.01 4.07
CA SER A 56 2.92 9.21 3.87
C SER A 56 3.23 9.39 2.39
N GLU A 57 4.05 10.40 2.08
CA GLU A 57 4.48 10.71 0.73
C GLU A 57 5.96 10.38 0.54
N TYR A 58 6.29 9.75 -0.59
CA TYR A 58 7.62 9.31 -0.96
C TYR A 58 7.94 9.76 -2.38
N ALA A 59 9.21 10.09 -2.65
CA ALA A 59 9.66 10.38 -4.00
C ALA A 59 9.88 9.09 -4.82
N ASP A 60 10.28 8.02 -4.16
CA ASP A 60 10.69 6.76 -4.79
C ASP A 60 9.70 5.64 -4.51
N GLU A 61 9.46 4.79 -5.52
CA GLU A 61 8.59 3.61 -5.37
C GLU A 61 9.11 2.66 -4.29
N SER A 62 10.45 2.60 -4.16
CA SER A 62 11.13 1.74 -3.21
C SER A 62 10.80 2.07 -1.78
N GLN A 63 10.84 3.36 -1.44
CA GLN A 63 10.51 3.82 -0.09
C GLN A 63 9.04 3.54 0.24
N ALA A 64 8.13 3.85 -0.70
CA ALA A 64 6.70 3.61 -0.52
C ALA A 64 6.37 2.12 -0.35
N CYS A 65 6.98 1.25 -1.15
CA CYS A 65 6.77 -0.18 -1.01
C CYS A 65 7.30 -0.71 0.33
N GLU A 66 8.45 -0.20 0.80
CA GLU A 66 9.05 -0.63 2.08
C GLU A 66 8.17 -0.23 3.26
N ASP A 67 7.61 0.98 3.23
CA ASP A 67 6.66 1.45 4.24
C ASP A 67 5.37 0.61 4.22
N CYS A 68 4.78 0.43 3.04
CA CYS A 68 3.56 -0.36 2.85
C CYS A 68 3.73 -1.79 3.39
N LEU A 69 4.83 -2.46 3.04
CA LEU A 69 5.15 -3.79 3.56
C LEU A 69 5.33 -3.78 5.08
N SER A 70 6.08 -2.81 5.61
CA SER A 70 6.34 -2.71 7.04
C SER A 70 5.04 -2.60 7.84
N ARG A 71 4.06 -1.83 7.34
CA ARG A 71 2.75 -1.69 7.98
C ARG A 71 1.87 -2.91 7.84
N LEU A 72 1.89 -3.59 6.69
CA LEU A 72 1.14 -4.84 6.49
C LEU A 72 1.73 -6.03 7.25
N SER A 73 3.02 -5.98 7.58
CA SER A 73 3.73 -7.04 8.32
C SER A 73 3.76 -6.88 9.84
N ASN A 74 3.20 -5.80 10.39
CA ASN A 74 3.18 -5.50 11.83
C ASN A 74 1.86 -5.94 12.46
#